data_AF-A0A0F2DRV3-F1
#
_entry.id   AF-A0A0F2DRV3-F1
#
_cell.length_a   1.000
_cell.length_b   1.000
_cell.length_c   1.000
_cell.angle_alpha   90.00
_cell.angle_beta   90.00
_cell.angle_gamma   90.00
#
_symmetry.space_group_name_H-M   'P 1'
#
loop_
_entity.id
_entity.type
_entity.pdbx_description
1 polymer ?
#
loop_
_entity_poly.entity_id
_entity_poly.type
_entity_poly.pdbx_seq_one_letter_code
_entity_poly.pdbx_strand_id
1 'polypeptide(L)'
;MPKYTDEDIRKLNKITLKIAGDYLGISSQAVAIGLRNNLLPIGFAIHNEERDRRFTESWSYHIIAERMISYNHGKLSEIRVENIEASLDKIIEEFNGLKQDLLFILSENAEVKN
;
A
#
# COMPACT_ATOMS: atom_id res chain seq x y z
N MET A 1 -9.92 20.73 -18.87
CA MET A 1 -8.48 20.94 -18.61
C MET A 1 -8.15 20.33 -17.25
N PRO A 2 -7.04 19.59 -17.11
CA PRO A 2 -6.59 19.14 -15.80
C PRO A 2 -6.37 20.37 -14.90
N LYS A 3 -6.93 20.32 -13.69
CA LYS A 3 -7.03 21.47 -12.80
C LYS A 3 -5.70 21.82 -12.12
N TYR A 4 -4.77 20.87 -12.12
CA TYR A 4 -3.42 20.97 -11.57
C TYR A 4 -2.45 20.28 -12.51
N THR A 5 -1.26 20.87 -12.69
CA THR A 5 -0.12 20.24 -13.38
C THR A 5 0.83 19.58 -12.37
N ASP A 6 1.75 18.73 -12.84
CA ASP A 6 2.75 18.09 -11.98
C ASP A 6 3.60 19.11 -11.20
N GLU A 7 3.96 20.22 -11.85
CA GLU A 7 4.70 21.31 -11.22
C GLU A 7 3.88 22.04 -10.14
N ASP A 8 2.57 22.17 -10.35
CA ASP A 8 1.69 22.73 -9.32
C ASP A 8 1.65 21.81 -8.10
N ILE A 9 1.53 20.50 -8.32
CA ILE A 9 1.52 19.50 -7.25
C ILE A 9 2.82 19.53 -6.43
N ARG A 10 3.98 19.67 -7.08
CA ARG A 10 5.29 19.75 -6.40
C ARG A 10 5.46 20.99 -5.53
N LYS A 11 4.84 22.12 -5.91
CA LYS A 11 4.93 23.39 -5.18
C LYS A 11 4.03 23.44 -3.94
N LEU A 12 3.10 22.51 -3.78
CA LEU A 12 2.18 22.49 -2.66
C LEU A 12 2.85 21.93 -1.40
N ASN A 13 2.82 22.70 -0.32
CA ASN A 13 3.29 22.25 1.00
C ASN A 13 2.45 21.10 1.57
N LYS A 14 1.17 21.01 1.19
CA LYS A 14 0.24 19.98 1.65
C LYS A 14 -0.80 19.68 0.58
N ILE A 15 -0.92 18.40 0.24
CA ILE A 15 -1.93 17.91 -0.71
C ILE A 15 -3.14 17.42 0.09
N THR A 16 -4.31 17.97 -0.22
CA THR A 16 -5.58 17.56 0.40
C THR A 16 -6.27 16.49 -0.45
N LEU A 17 -7.24 15.77 0.12
CA LEU A 17 -8.08 14.82 -0.61
C LEU A 17 -8.78 15.46 -1.82
N LYS A 18 -9.14 16.75 -1.71
CA LYS A 18 -9.76 17.50 -2.80
C LYS A 18 -8.78 17.73 -3.94
N ILE A 19 -7.58 18.19 -3.64
CA ILE A 19 -6.53 18.42 -4.64
C ILE A 19 -6.15 17.12 -5.32
N ALA A 20 -5.97 16.04 -4.55
CA ALA A 20 -5.66 14.73 -5.09
C ALA A 20 -6.77 14.19 -6.00
N GLY A 21 -8.04 14.35 -5.62
CA GLY A 21 -9.17 13.97 -6.47
C GLY A 21 -9.24 14.78 -7.76
N ASP A 22 -9.08 16.11 -7.65
CA ASP A 22 -9.04 17.01 -8.80
C ASP A 22 -7.88 16.70 -9.78
N TYR A 23 -6.73 16.24 -9.26
CA TYR A 23 -5.56 15.88 -10.07
C TYR A 23 -5.70 14.49 -10.72
N LEU A 24 -6.17 13.49 -9.97
CA LEU A 24 -6.34 12.11 -10.45
C LEU A 24 -7.64 11.87 -11.25
N GLY A 25 -8.54 12.86 -11.30
CA GLY A 25 -9.82 12.72 -11.99
C GLY A 25 -10.84 11.83 -11.27
N ILE A 26 -10.72 11.67 -9.94
CA ILE A 26 -11.62 10.87 -9.10
C ILE A 26 -12.19 11.70 -7.94
N SER A 27 -13.27 11.23 -7.30
CA SER A 27 -13.88 11.97 -6.19
C SER A 27 -12.97 11.99 -4.96
N SER A 28 -13.01 13.07 -4.17
CA SER A 28 -12.25 13.17 -2.91
C SER A 28 -12.59 12.05 -1.92
N GLN A 29 -13.83 11.56 -1.96
CA GLN A 29 -14.27 10.42 -1.17
C GLN A 29 -13.64 9.11 -1.65
N ALA A 30 -13.53 8.90 -2.97
CA ALA A 30 -12.82 7.75 -3.52
C ALA A 30 -11.34 7.76 -3.13
N VAL A 31 -10.68 8.93 -3.14
CA VAL A 31 -9.31 9.08 -2.62
C VAL A 31 -9.23 8.68 -1.14
N ALA A 32 -10.16 9.16 -0.32
CA ALA A 32 -10.18 8.85 1.11
C ALA A 32 -10.36 7.34 1.35
N ILE A 33 -11.33 6.71 0.71
CA ILE A 33 -11.59 5.27 0.81
C ILE A 33 -10.39 4.47 0.31
N GLY A 34 -9.79 4.87 -0.81
CA GLY A 34 -8.60 4.21 -1.36
C GLY A 34 -7.41 4.26 -0.42
N LEU A 35 -7.17 5.40 0.24
CA LEU A 35 -6.10 5.55 1.23
C LEU A 35 -6.37 4.76 2.52
N ARG A 36 -7.61 4.76 3.03
CA ARG A 36 -7.99 4.00 4.24
C ARG A 36 -7.83 2.49 4.06
N ASN A 37 -8.13 1.98 2.86
CA ASN A 37 -8.03 0.56 2.54
C ASN A 37 -6.67 0.17 1.92
N ASN A 38 -5.68 1.07 1.91
CA ASN A 38 -4.37 0.86 1.28
C ASN A 38 -4.39 0.49 -0.21
N LEU A 39 -5.49 0.80 -0.91
CA LEU A 39 -5.68 0.53 -2.34
C LEU A 39 -5.12 1.64 -3.24
N LEU A 40 -5.04 2.86 -2.73
CA LEU A 40 -4.54 4.01 -3.48
C LEU A 40 -3.11 4.37 -3.03
N PRO A 41 -2.07 4.03 -3.81
CA PRO A 41 -0.68 4.03 -3.37
C PRO A 41 0.00 5.41 -3.30
N ILE A 42 -0.76 6.50 -3.20
CA ILE A 42 -0.26 7.88 -3.32
C ILE A 42 0.17 8.49 -1.98
N GLY A 43 0.00 7.76 -0.88
CA GLY A 43 0.17 8.26 0.47
C GLY A 43 -0.27 7.24 1.53
N PHE A 44 -0.70 7.72 2.68
CA PHE A 44 -1.26 6.89 3.75
C PHE A 44 -2.35 7.63 4.53
N ALA A 45 -3.23 6.86 5.16
CA ALA A 45 -4.22 7.33 6.11
C ALA A 45 -3.87 6.82 7.52
N ILE A 46 -4.00 7.68 8.53
CA ILE A 46 -3.83 7.35 9.94
C ILE A 46 -5.19 7.44 10.60
N HIS A 47 -5.62 6.35 11.22
CA HIS A 47 -6.82 6.32 12.05
C HIS A 47 -6.49 6.87 13.44
N ASN A 48 -7.21 7.90 13.88
CA ASN A 48 -7.00 8.52 15.19
C ASN A 48 -8.09 8.02 16.15
N GLU A 49 -8.02 6.76 16.55
CA GLU A 49 -9.04 6.07 17.37
C GLU A 49 -9.39 6.81 18.66
N GLU A 50 -8.40 7.43 19.30
CA GLU A 50 -8.59 8.25 20.51
C GLU A 50 -9.54 9.45 20.31
N ARG A 51 -9.72 9.89 19.06
CA ARG A 51 -10.54 11.04 18.68
C ARG A 51 -11.86 10.63 18.04
N ASP A 52 -12.13 9.33 17.96
CA ASP A 52 -13.37 8.83 17.41
C ASP A 52 -14.55 9.22 18.31
N ARG A 53 -15.68 9.47 17.67
CA ARG A 53 -16.96 9.71 18.33
C ARG A 53 -17.90 8.55 18.00
N ARG A 54 -18.98 8.45 18.77
CA ARG A 54 -19.98 7.37 18.68
C ARG A 54 -20.46 7.03 17.26
N PHE A 55 -20.44 7.99 16.33
CA PHE A 55 -20.84 7.80 14.93
C PHE A 55 -19.85 8.46 13.94
N THR A 56 -18.62 8.73 14.33
CA THR A 56 -17.67 9.45 13.47
C THR A 56 -16.24 9.01 13.74
N GLU A 57 -15.62 8.44 12.72
CA GLU A 57 -14.20 8.10 12.71
C GLU A 57 -13.35 9.33 12.35
N SER A 58 -12.21 9.45 13.01
CA SER A 58 -11.25 10.54 12.83
C SER A 58 -10.04 10.07 12.03
N TRP A 59 -9.90 10.56 10.81
CA TRP A 59 -8.82 10.17 9.90
C TRP A 59 -7.90 11.34 9.54
N SER A 60 -6.60 11.10 9.61
CA SER A 60 -5.56 12.00 9.11
C SER A 60 -4.98 11.45 7.81
N TYR A 61 -4.80 12.31 6.79
CA TYR A 61 -4.27 11.89 5.49
C TYR A 61 -2.95 12.58 5.21
N HIS A 62 -2.01 11.81 4.70
CA HIS A 62 -0.74 12.31 4.20
C HIS A 62 -0.52 11.80 2.78
N ILE A 63 -0.55 12.73 1.81
CA ILE A 63 -0.41 12.43 0.39
C ILE A 63 0.94 12.95 -0.07
N ILE A 64 1.70 12.09 -0.77
CA ILE A 64 3.06 12.37 -1.21
C ILE A 64 3.02 12.73 -2.70
N ALA A 65 3.45 13.95 -3.03
CA ALA A 65 3.41 14.53 -4.38
C ALA A 65 3.97 13.56 -5.44
N GLU A 66 5.22 13.12 -5.27
CA GLU A 66 5.89 12.27 -6.27
C GLU A 66 5.23 10.90 -6.43
N ARG A 67 4.66 10.32 -5.36
CA ARG A 67 3.91 9.06 -5.47
C ARG A 67 2.61 9.27 -6.26
N MET A 68 1.90 10.36 -6.00
CA MET A 68 0.68 10.70 -6.73
C MET A 68 0.94 10.95 -8.22
N ILE A 69 1.99 11.71 -8.55
CA ILE A 69 2.41 11.98 -9.93
C ILE A 69 2.81 10.66 -10.61
N SER A 70 3.65 9.84 -9.97
CA SER A 70 4.07 8.54 -10.51
C SER A 70 2.89 7.59 -10.73
N TYR A 71 1.89 7.62 -9.85
CA TYR A 71 0.66 6.84 -10.00
C TYR A 71 -0.18 7.31 -11.20
N ASN A 72 -0.36 8.63 -11.35
CA ASN A 72 -1.12 9.21 -12.46
C ASN A 72 -0.51 8.88 -13.83
N HIS A 73 0.82 8.75 -13.89
CA HIS A 73 1.56 8.37 -15.10
C HIS A 73 1.80 6.85 -15.24
N GLY A 74 1.27 6.01 -14.35
CA GLY A 74 1.40 4.54 -14.41
C GLY A 74 2.71 3.96 -13.84
N LYS A 75 3.73 4.78 -13.57
CA LYS A 75 5.06 4.35 -13.09
C LYS A 75 5.06 3.66 -11.72
N LEU A 76 4.11 4.01 -10.85
CA LEU A 76 4.06 3.45 -9.49
C LEU A 76 3.51 2.01 -9.44
N SER A 77 2.72 1.62 -10.45
CA SER A 77 2.15 0.27 -10.53
C SER A 77 3.24 -0.77 -10.78
N GLU A 78 4.15 -0.48 -11.71
CA GLU A 78 5.22 -1.41 -12.13
C GLU A 78 6.18 -1.73 -10.98
N ILE A 79 6.76 -0.70 -10.35
CA ILE A 79 7.69 -0.88 -9.23
C ILE A 79 7.02 -1.60 -8.05
N ARG A 80 5.73 -1.37 -7.81
CA ARG A 80 4.99 -2.06 -6.73
C ARG A 80 4.77 -3.54 -7.08
N VAL A 81 4.44 -3.86 -8.32
CA VAL A 81 4.27 -5.24 -8.80
C VAL A 81 5.59 -6.00 -8.66
N GLU A 82 6.71 -5.43 -9.14
CA GLU A 82 8.03 -6.05 -9.03
C GLU A 82 8.42 -6.34 -7.57
N ASN A 83 8.19 -5.39 -6.66
CA ASN A 83 8.48 -5.59 -5.23
C ASN A 83 7.59 -6.66 -4.58
N ILE A 84 6.32 -6.76 -5.01
CA ILE A 84 5.42 -7.81 -4.53
C ILE A 84 5.88 -9.16 -5.07
N GLU A 85 6.21 -9.27 -6.35
CA GLU A 85 6.75 -10.49 -6.96
C GLU A 85 8.01 -10.96 -6.22
N ALA A 86 8.99 -10.07 -6.00
CA ALA A 86 10.20 -10.40 -5.25
C ALA A 86 9.92 -10.84 -3.79
N SER A 87 8.93 -10.23 -3.14
CA SER A 87 8.54 -10.61 -1.78
C SER A 87 7.87 -11.98 -1.75
N LEU A 88 7.03 -12.29 -2.75
CA LEU A 88 6.37 -13.58 -2.90
C LEU A 88 7.39 -14.69 -3.18
N ASP A 89 8.38 -14.44 -4.04
CA ASP A 89 9.47 -15.38 -4.31
C ASP A 89 10.24 -15.73 -3.03
N LYS A 90 10.54 -14.73 -2.20
CA LYS A 90 11.20 -14.94 -0.90
C LYS A 90 10.35 -15.78 0.07
N ILE A 91 9.04 -15.50 0.14
CA ILE A 91 8.12 -16.29 0.99
C ILE A 91 8.09 -17.76 0.52
N ILE A 92 8.08 -18.00 -0.79
CA ILE A 92 8.10 -19.35 -1.36
C ILE A 92 9.40 -20.07 -1.01
N GLU A 93 10.55 -19.39 -1.08
CA GLU A 93 11.85 -19.93 -0.71
C GLU A 93 11.87 -20.35 0.77
N GLU A 94 11.46 -19.46 1.68
CA GLU A 94 11.39 -19.73 3.12
C GLU A 94 10.42 -20.89 3.43
N PHE A 95 9.26 -20.93 2.77
CA PHE A 95 8.29 -22.01 2.93
C PHE A 95 8.84 -23.37 2.47
N ASN A 96 9.58 -23.40 1.36
CA ASN A 96 10.24 -24.62 0.89
C ASN A 96 11.32 -25.10 1.87
N GLY A 97 12.06 -24.19 2.50
CA GLY A 97 13.00 -24.53 3.57
C GLY A 97 12.30 -25.23 4.73
N LEU A 98 11.24 -24.60 5.28
CA LEU A 98 10.45 -25.17 6.38
C LEU A 98 9.85 -26.54 6.04
N LYS A 99 9.43 -26.75 4.79
CA LYS A 99 8.93 -28.05 4.31
C LYS A 99 10.02 -29.14 4.35
N GLN A 100 11.27 -28.81 3.96
CA GLN A 100 12.38 -29.78 4.01
C GLN A 100 12.76 -30.13 5.44
N ASP A 101 12.82 -29.14 6.33
CA ASP A 101 13.10 -29.36 7.75
C ASP A 101 12.05 -30.29 8.39
N LEU A 102 10.77 -30.09 8.06
CA LEU A 102 9.70 -30.96 8.53
C LEU A 102 9.85 -32.39 8.00
N LEU A 103 10.16 -32.57 6.71
CA LEU A 103 10.40 -33.90 6.13
C LEU A 103 11.57 -34.61 6.81
N PHE A 104 12.65 -33.88 7.09
CA PHE A 104 13.81 -34.41 7.80
C PHE A 104 13.44 -34.93 9.20
N ILE A 105 12.74 -34.12 10.00
CA ILE A 105 12.27 -34.52 11.34
C ILE A 105 11.35 -35.75 11.27
N LEU A 106 10.46 -35.81 10.28
CA LEU A 106 9.56 -36.94 10.10
C LEU A 106 10.31 -38.21 9.70
N SER A 107 11.37 -38.12 8.87
CA SER A 107 12.21 -39.27 8.54
C SER A 107 13.00 -39.79 9.74
N GLU A 108 13.61 -38.92 10.55
CA GLU A 108 14.33 -39.35 11.76
C GLU A 108 13.40 -40.06 12.76
N ASN A 109 12.19 -39.52 12.96
CA ASN A 109 11.20 -40.14 13.86
C ASN A 109 10.68 -41.51 13.36
N ALA A 110 10.74 -41.77 12.05
CA ALA A 110 10.37 -43.05 11.47
C ALA A 110 11.47 -44.11 11.65
N GLU A 111 12.74 -43.71 11.65
CA GLU A 111 13.89 -44.60 11.87
C GLU A 111 14.05 -45.02 13.34
N VAL A 112 13.75 -44.14 14.30
CA VAL A 112 13.84 -44.43 15.75
C VAL A 112 12.76 -45.43 16.23
N LYS A 113 11.69 -45.64 15.45
CA LYS A 113 10.59 -46.55 15.81
C LYS A 113 10.71 -47.97 15.25
N ASN A 114 11.72 -48.24 14.42
CA ASN A 114 12.03 -49.57 13.88
C ASN A 114 13.28 -50.15 14.55
#